data_AF-A0A8T1S6H4-F1
#
_entry.id   AF-A0A8T1S6H4-F1
#
_cell.length_a   1.000
_cell.length_b   1.000
_cell.length_c   1.000
_cell.angle_alpha   90.00
_cell.angle_beta   90.00
_cell.angle_gamma   90.00
#
_symmetry.space_group_name_H-M   'P 1'
#
loop_
_entity.id
_entity.type
_entity.pdbx_description
1 polymer ?
#
loop_
_entity_poly.entity_id
_entity_poly.type
_entity_poly.pdbx_seq_one_letter_code
_entity_poly.pdbx_strand_id
1 'polypeptide(L)'
;FTVEEYVLPKFEVTINAPKRISFLDQELKVNVCAAYTYGQPVQGRVQLSVCRKHYNDRCNETPKGICEAVTAQLGKDGCITKVINTKTFKLYHPRMFRFLDVEAILTEDGTGVQIIGADYISIYQARERMWFKNMDMYYKRGIPY
;
A
#
# COMPACT_ATOMS: atom_id res chain seq x y z
N PHE A 1 25.35 15.25 -9.33
CA PHE A 1 25.02 13.82 -9.37
C PHE A 1 25.41 13.24 -8.02
N THR A 2 24.57 12.41 -7.43
CA THR A 2 24.86 11.67 -6.19
C THR A 2 25.33 10.28 -6.59
N VAL A 3 26.53 9.91 -6.17
CA VAL A 3 27.04 8.53 -6.31
C VAL A 3 26.92 7.89 -4.94
N GLU A 4 26.09 6.86 -4.85
CA GLU A 4 25.98 6.01 -3.66
C GLU A 4 26.71 4.70 -3.94
N GLU A 5 27.35 4.15 -2.90
CA GLU A 5 28.06 2.87 -2.99
C GLU A 5 27.03 1.74 -3.14
N TYR A 6 27.03 1.07 -4.29
CA TYR A 6 26.12 -0.04 -4.56
C TYR A 6 26.73 -1.36 -4.09
N VAL A 7 26.19 -1.91 -3.00
CA VAL A 7 26.50 -3.26 -2.54
C VAL A 7 25.47 -4.21 -3.12
N LEU A 8 25.93 -5.23 -3.85
CA LEU A 8 25.03 -6.21 -4.47
C LEU A 8 24.21 -6.94 -3.39
N PRO A 9 22.87 -6.80 -3.38
CA PRO A 9 22.02 -7.49 -2.41
C PRO A 9 22.08 -9.00 -2.65
N LYS A 10 22.23 -9.78 -1.57
CA LYS A 10 22.33 -11.25 -1.65
C LYS A 10 20.98 -11.94 -1.88
N PHE A 11 19.90 -11.23 -1.59
CA PHE A 11 18.53 -11.70 -1.73
C PHE A 11 17.60 -10.55 -2.12
N GLU A 12 16.42 -10.88 -2.62
CA GLU A 12 15.39 -9.94 -3.01
C GLU A 12 14.11 -10.19 -2.20
N VAL A 13 13.39 -9.11 -1.89
CA VAL A 13 12.09 -9.14 -1.23
C VAL A 13 11.01 -8.78 -2.24
N THR A 14 10.05 -9.67 -2.44
CA THR A 14 8.91 -9.46 -3.32
C THR A 14 7.63 -9.31 -2.52
N ILE A 15 6.90 -8.22 -2.75
CA ILE A 15 5.59 -7.96 -2.17
C ILE A 15 4.53 -8.29 -3.22
N ASN A 16 3.64 -9.21 -2.88
CA ASN A 16 2.50 -9.62 -3.68
C ASN A 16 1.22 -9.14 -2.99
N ALA A 17 0.66 -8.04 -3.48
CA ALA A 17 -0.55 -7.43 -3.00
C ALA A 17 -1.51 -7.11 -4.17
N PRO A 18 -2.82 -6.94 -3.92
CA PRO A 18 -3.72 -6.44 -4.95
C PRO A 18 -3.30 -5.03 -5.37
N LYS A 19 -3.18 -4.78 -6.68
CA LYS A 19 -2.85 -3.44 -7.22
C LYS A 19 -3.92 -2.39 -6.89
N ARG A 20 -5.14 -2.84 -6.61
CA ARG A 20 -6.29 -1.99 -6.36
C ARG A 20 -7.24 -2.63 -5.36
N ILE A 21 -7.73 -1.84 -4.41
CA ILE A 21 -8.78 -2.24 -3.45
C ILE A 21 -9.96 -1.27 -3.53
N SER A 22 -11.16 -1.75 -3.23
CA SER A 22 -12.36 -0.93 -3.04
C SER A 22 -12.36 -0.27 -1.66
N PHE A 23 -13.00 0.90 -1.56
CA PHE A 23 -13.23 1.53 -0.26
C PHE A 23 -14.17 0.74 0.67
N LEU A 24 -14.88 -0.25 0.13
CA LEU A 24 -15.77 -1.16 0.87
C LEU A 24 -15.06 -2.43 1.37
N ASP A 25 -13.86 -2.72 0.86
CA ASP A 25 -13.12 -3.92 1.24
C ASP A 25 -12.71 -3.80 2.71
N GLN A 26 -12.91 -4.86 3.50
CA GLN A 26 -12.64 -4.89 4.94
C GLN A 26 -11.29 -5.50 5.29
N GLU A 27 -10.69 -6.23 4.36
CA GLU A 27 -9.46 -6.99 4.57
C GLU A 27 -8.52 -6.79 3.38
N LEU A 28 -7.24 -6.66 3.68
CA LEU A 28 -6.16 -6.59 2.71
C LEU A 28 -5.20 -7.76 2.93
N LYS A 29 -5.08 -8.63 1.94
CA LYS A 29 -4.14 -9.75 1.95
C LYS A 29 -2.83 -9.33 1.28
N VAL A 30 -1.74 -9.39 2.03
CA VAL A 30 -0.38 -9.09 1.55
C VAL A 30 0.47 -10.34 1.73
N ASN A 31 1.08 -10.81 0.66
CA ASN A 31 2.05 -11.89 0.70
C ASN A 31 3.45 -11.31 0.48
N VAL A 32 4.38 -11.59 1.39
CA VAL A 32 5.77 -11.18 1.27
C VAL A 32 6.62 -12.43 1.12
N CYS A 33 7.43 -12.48 0.08
CA CYS A 33 8.35 -13.56 -0.19
C CYS A 33 9.77 -13.02 -0.27
N ALA A 34 10.74 -13.84 0.10
CA ALA A 34 12.13 -13.52 -0.06
C ALA A 34 12.92 -14.73 -0.55
N ALA A 35 13.75 -14.49 -1.56
CA ALA A 35 14.61 -15.50 -2.15
C ALA A 35 16.00 -14.92 -2.38
N TYR A 36 17.02 -15.74 -2.17
CA TYR A 36 18.37 -15.39 -2.58
C TYR A 36 18.45 -15.27 -4.11
N THR A 37 19.43 -14.52 -4.61
CA THR A 37 19.66 -14.37 -6.05
C THR A 37 19.92 -15.69 -6.78
N TYR A 38 20.32 -16.74 -6.05
CA TYR A 38 20.49 -18.11 -6.54
C TYR A 38 19.25 -19.01 -6.37
N GLY A 39 18.11 -18.44 -5.95
CA GLY A 39 16.78 -19.08 -6.00
C GLY A 39 16.34 -19.83 -4.73
N GLN A 40 17.16 -19.94 -3.69
CA GLN A 40 16.73 -20.57 -2.44
C GLN A 40 15.89 -19.62 -1.57
N PRO A 41 14.93 -20.12 -0.80
CA PRO A 41 14.12 -19.30 0.09
C PRO A 41 14.95 -18.75 1.25
N VAL A 42 14.73 -17.48 1.59
CA VAL A 42 15.36 -16.85 2.75
C VAL A 42 14.58 -17.19 4.02
N GLN A 43 15.29 -17.52 5.09
CA GLN A 43 14.71 -17.64 6.42
C GLN A 43 15.04 -16.36 7.20
N GLY A 44 14.02 -15.77 7.80
CA GLY A 44 14.16 -14.50 8.49
C GLY A 44 12.85 -13.91 8.95
N ARG A 45 12.98 -12.80 9.68
CA ARG A 45 11.85 -12.05 10.23
C ARG A 45 11.50 -10.88 9.33
N VAL A 46 10.23 -10.79 8.95
CA VAL A 46 9.69 -9.64 8.22
C VAL A 46 8.94 -8.69 9.17
N GLN A 47 9.14 -7.40 8.97
CA GLN A 47 8.33 -6.32 9.51
C GLN A 47 7.58 -5.66 8.34
N LEU A 48 6.28 -5.97 8.24
CA LEU A 48 5.38 -5.42 7.24
C LEU A 48 4.69 -4.18 7.82
N SER A 49 4.77 -3.06 7.11
CA SER A 49 4.11 -1.80 7.43
C SER A 49 3.20 -1.40 6.27
N VAL A 50 1.94 -1.12 6.56
CA VAL A 50 1.01 -0.53 5.60
C VAL A 50 0.60 0.83 6.10
N CYS A 51 0.86 1.86 5.31
CA CYS A 51 0.66 3.25 5.68
C CYS A 51 -0.28 3.94 4.71
N ARG A 52 -1.09 4.85 5.23
CA ARG A 52 -1.87 5.80 4.44
C ARG A 52 -1.55 7.21 4.89
N LYS A 53 -0.99 8.01 3.99
CA LYS A 53 -0.62 9.39 4.27
C LYS A 53 -1.84 10.32 4.20
N HIS A 54 -1.84 11.35 5.03
CA HIS A 54 -2.77 12.47 4.92
C HIS A 54 -2.30 13.45 3.85
N TYR A 55 -3.22 14.05 3.11
CA TYR A 55 -2.90 15.15 2.20
C TYR A 55 -2.64 16.39 3.04
N ASN A 56 -1.40 16.88 3.07
CA ASN A 56 -1.05 18.06 3.85
C ASN A 56 -0.87 19.25 2.91
N ASP A 57 -1.72 20.26 3.03
CA ASP A 57 -1.62 21.50 2.25
C ASP A 57 -0.46 22.41 2.72
N ARG A 58 0.15 22.07 3.87
CA ARG A 58 1.24 22.84 4.48
C ARG A 58 2.55 22.06 4.36
N CYS A 59 3.52 22.64 3.64
CA CYS A 59 4.81 22.03 3.30
C CYS A 59 5.73 21.70 4.49
N ASN A 60 5.43 22.18 5.70
CA ASN A 60 6.36 22.15 6.84
C ASN A 60 6.08 21.06 7.88
N GLU A 61 5.06 20.22 7.69
CA GLU A 61 4.75 19.14 8.61
C GLU A 61 4.89 17.78 7.90
N THR A 62 5.62 16.86 8.54
CA THR A 62 5.67 15.47 8.10
C THR A 62 4.23 14.94 8.00
N PRO A 63 3.80 14.38 6.86
CA PRO A 63 2.43 13.94 6.70
C PRO A 63 2.11 12.89 7.76
N LYS A 64 1.28 13.25 8.74
CA LYS A 64 0.77 12.32 9.74
C LYS A 64 -0.11 11.31 9.03
N GLY A 65 0.40 10.10 8.84
CA GLY A 65 -0.32 8.98 8.25
C GLY A 65 -0.88 8.02 9.29
N ILE A 66 -1.79 7.16 8.88
CA ILE A 66 -2.19 5.99 9.66
C ILE A 66 -1.34 4.83 9.16
N CYS A 67 -0.59 4.19 10.06
CA CYS A 67 0.22 3.02 9.73
C CYS A 67 -0.16 1.85 10.62
N GLU A 68 -0.20 0.66 10.04
CA GLU A 68 -0.36 -0.59 10.74
C GLU A 68 0.86 -1.46 10.44
N ALA A 69 1.60 -1.83 11.48
CA ALA A 69 2.81 -2.61 11.36
C ALA A 69 2.63 -3.98 12.04
N VAL A 70 3.05 -5.03 11.36
CA VAL A 70 2.98 -6.42 11.83
C VAL A 70 4.33 -7.06 11.62
N THR A 71 4.83 -7.77 12.62
CA THR A 71 6.04 -8.57 12.50
C THR A 71 5.71 -10.06 12.44
N ALA A 72 6.44 -10.81 11.62
CA ALA A 72 6.26 -12.25 11.47
C ALA A 72 7.53 -12.94 11.00
N GLN A 73 7.63 -14.23 11.27
CA GLN A 73 8.67 -15.08 10.71
C GLN A 73 8.24 -15.61 9.34
N LEU A 74 9.18 -15.68 8.39
CA LEU A 74 8.96 -16.33 7.10
C LEU A 74 8.75 -17.84 7.27
N GLY A 75 7.94 -18.42 6.39
CA GLY A 75 7.77 -19.86 6.28
C GLY A 75 9.00 -20.55 5.70
N LYS A 76 8.98 -21.89 5.70
CA LYS A 76 10.04 -22.73 5.10
C LYS A 76 10.20 -22.50 3.59
N ASP A 77 9.14 -22.04 2.94
CA ASP A 77 9.06 -21.62 1.54
C ASP A 77 9.59 -20.20 1.30
N GLY A 78 10.03 -19.49 2.35
CA GLY A 78 10.52 -18.12 2.26
C GLY A 78 9.41 -17.08 2.07
N CYS A 79 8.15 -17.46 2.30
CA CYS A 79 7.00 -16.59 2.14
C CYS A 79 6.18 -16.49 3.43
N ILE A 80 5.43 -15.40 3.56
CA ILE A 80 4.42 -15.22 4.60
C ILE A 80 3.27 -14.39 4.09
N THR A 81 2.06 -14.83 4.38
CA THR A 81 0.85 -14.06 4.09
C THR A 81 0.26 -13.46 5.36
N LYS A 82 -0.05 -12.17 5.29
CA LYS A 82 -0.75 -11.43 6.35
C LYS A 82 -2.04 -10.81 5.83
N VAL A 83 -3.04 -10.83 6.70
CA VAL A 83 -4.33 -10.18 6.48
C VAL A 83 -4.39 -8.98 7.41
N ILE A 84 -4.58 -7.80 6.83
CA ILE A 84 -4.60 -6.51 7.53
C ILE A 84 -6.03 -5.96 7.44
N ASN A 85 -6.53 -5.43 8.56
CA ASN A 85 -7.87 -4.87 8.60
C ASN A 85 -7.87 -3.47 7.99
N THR A 86 -8.67 -3.23 6.95
CA THR A 86 -8.65 -1.96 6.23
C THR A 86 -9.43 -0.84 6.93
N LYS A 87 -10.21 -1.15 7.97
CA LYS A 87 -11.03 -0.18 8.72
C LYS A 87 -10.17 0.91 9.36
N THR A 88 -8.95 0.56 9.77
CA THR A 88 -7.97 1.48 10.38
C THR A 88 -7.60 2.62 9.43
N PHE A 89 -7.47 2.33 8.12
CA PHE A 89 -7.03 3.30 7.12
C PHE A 89 -8.11 4.28 6.64
N LYS A 90 -9.37 4.17 7.10
CA LYS A 90 -10.48 5.06 6.74
C LYS A 90 -10.61 5.26 5.21
N LEU A 91 -10.63 4.18 4.42
CA LEU A 91 -10.50 4.19 2.94
C LEU A 91 -11.35 5.27 2.24
N TYR A 92 -12.55 5.54 2.76
CA TYR A 92 -13.41 6.66 2.37
C TYR A 92 -13.14 7.93 3.20
N HIS A 93 -12.04 8.64 2.91
CA HIS A 93 -11.75 9.95 3.52
C HIS A 93 -11.16 10.91 2.47
N PRO A 94 -11.76 12.10 2.24
CA PRO A 94 -11.39 12.97 1.12
C PRO A 94 -10.01 13.64 1.29
N ARG A 95 -9.56 13.84 2.54
CA ARG A 95 -8.26 14.47 2.85
C ARG A 95 -7.08 13.49 2.97
N MET A 96 -7.25 12.23 2.56
CA MET A 96 -6.18 11.24 2.57
C MET A 96 -5.79 10.86 1.15
N PHE A 97 -4.54 10.42 0.99
CA PHE A 97 -4.08 9.90 -0.29
C PHE A 97 -4.93 8.69 -0.73
N ARG A 98 -5.04 8.50 -2.04
CA ARG A 98 -5.83 7.43 -2.67
C ARG A 98 -4.99 6.17 -2.92
N PHE A 99 -3.94 5.97 -2.15
CA PHE A 99 -3.13 4.77 -2.17
C PHE A 99 -2.66 4.44 -0.76
N LEU A 100 -2.35 3.16 -0.55
CA LEU A 100 -1.65 2.66 0.63
C LEU A 100 -0.20 2.39 0.23
N ASP A 101 0.74 2.89 1.03
CA ASP A 101 2.16 2.56 0.92
C ASP A 101 2.39 1.27 1.70
N VAL A 102 2.96 0.26 1.05
CA VAL A 102 3.31 -1.02 1.67
C VAL A 102 4.81 -1.12 1.71
N GLU A 103 5.38 -1.35 2.88
CA GLU A 103 6.81 -1.51 3.10
C GLU A 103 7.05 -2.79 3.88
N ALA A 104 8.00 -3.61 3.43
CA ALA A 104 8.40 -4.83 4.10
C ALA A 104 9.91 -4.80 4.35
N ILE A 105 10.30 -4.78 5.62
CA ILE A 105 11.70 -4.86 6.04
C ILE A 105 11.96 -6.31 6.44
N LEU A 106 12.81 -7.01 5.69
CA LEU A 106 13.22 -8.37 6.02
C LEU A 106 14.59 -8.35 6.69
N THR A 107 14.70 -9.03 7.83
CA THR A 107 15.97 -9.33 8.51
C THR A 107 16.29 -10.81 8.37
N GLU A 108 17.42 -11.13 7.73
CA GLU A 108 17.91 -12.51 7.56
C GLU A 108 18.44 -13.07 8.89
N ASP A 109 18.07 -14.31 9.24
CA ASP A 109 18.46 -14.91 10.53
C ASP A 109 19.97 -15.22 10.64
N GLY A 110 20.64 -15.54 9.52
CA GLY A 110 22.05 -15.96 9.52
C GLY A 110 23.05 -14.81 9.60
N THR A 111 22.78 -13.70 8.90
CA THR A 111 23.72 -12.58 8.78
C THR A 111 23.24 -11.31 9.47
N GLY A 112 21.95 -11.22 9.80
CA GLY A 112 21.31 -9.99 10.31
C GLY A 112 21.14 -8.89 9.26
N VAL A 113 21.45 -9.16 7.98
CA VAL A 113 21.28 -8.19 6.90
C VAL A 113 19.81 -7.85 6.71
N GLN A 114 19.53 -6.57 6.49
CA GLN A 114 18.18 -6.05 6.25
C GLN A 114 18.01 -5.60 4.80
N ILE A 115 16.89 -6.01 4.19
CA ILE A 115 16.48 -5.55 2.86
C ILE A 115 15.05 -5.05 2.93
N ILE A 116 14.80 -3.96 2.20
CA ILE A 116 13.51 -3.27 2.17
C ILE A 116 12.86 -3.53 0.81
N GLY A 117 11.65 -4.08 0.84
CA GLY A 117 10.74 -4.08 -0.30
C GLY A 117 9.65 -3.02 -0.12
N ALA A 118 9.24 -2.36 -1.19
CA ALA A 118 8.16 -1.39 -1.16
C ALA A 118 7.20 -1.59 -2.35
N ASP A 119 5.91 -1.37 -2.11
CA ASP A 119 4.86 -1.42 -3.12
C ASP A 119 3.74 -0.43 -2.78
N TYR A 120 2.83 -0.16 -3.71
CA TYR A 120 1.69 0.74 -3.50
C TYR A 120 0.39 0.13 -4.00
N ILE A 121 -0.66 0.33 -3.23
CA ILE A 121 -2.00 -0.19 -3.53
C ILE A 121 -2.93 0.97 -3.77
N SER A 122 -3.53 1.04 -4.97
CA SER A 122 -4.49 2.09 -5.29
C SER A 122 -5.86 1.85 -4.64
N ILE A 123 -6.46 2.90 -4.09
CA ILE A 123 -7.81 2.85 -3.52
C ILE A 123 -8.79 3.30 -4.60
N TYR A 124 -9.62 2.37 -5.07
CA TYR A 124 -10.73 2.68 -5.95
C TYR A 124 -11.89 3.27 -5.17
N GLN A 125 -12.25 4.49 -5.54
CA GLN A 125 -13.54 5.06 -5.21
C GLN A 125 -14.39 4.96 -6.47
N ALA A 126 -15.44 4.15 -6.43
CA ALA A 126 -16.44 4.15 -7.48
C ALA A 126 -17.00 5.57 -7.56
N ARG A 127 -16.67 6.27 -8.64
CA ARG A 127 -17.37 7.50 -8.99
C ARG A 127 -18.67 7.05 -9.64
N GLU A 128 -19.71 6.86 -8.86
CA GLU A 128 -21.05 6.84 -9.43
C GLU A 128 -21.26 8.20 -10.10
N ARG A 129 -21.14 8.22 -11.42
CA ARG A 129 -21.32 9.41 -12.23
C ARG A 129 -22.73 9.36 -12.79
N MET A 130 -23.61 10.12 -12.17
CA MET A 130 -24.89 10.47 -12.78
C MET A 130 -24.66 11.64 -13.73
N TRP A 131 -25.21 11.55 -14.93
CA TRP A 131 -25.23 12.64 -15.89
C TRP A 131 -26.63 12.74 -16.46
N PHE A 132 -27.12 13.97 -16.61
CA PHE A 132 -28.41 14.23 -17.19
C PHE A 132 -28.26 14.24 -18.71
N LYS A 133 -28.99 13.37 -19.43
CA LYS A 133 -28.90 13.30 -20.89
C LYS A 133 -29.58 14.49 -21.57
N ASN A 134 -30.76 14.87 -21.07
CA ASN A 134 -31.67 15.81 -21.71
C ASN A 134 -32.19 16.80 -20.65
N MET A 135 -31.32 17.66 -20.16
CA MET A 135 -31.67 18.69 -19.18
C MET A 135 -31.38 20.05 -19.83
N ASP A 136 -32.41 20.91 -19.92
CA ASP A 136 -32.26 22.25 -20.46
C ASP A 136 -31.29 23.06 -19.57
N MET A 137 -30.32 23.77 -20.16
CA MET A 137 -29.37 24.56 -19.35
C MET A 137 -30.00 25.79 -18.68
N TYR A 138 -31.22 26.17 -19.09
CA TYR A 138 -31.88 27.40 -18.65
C TYR A 138 -33.31 27.12 -18.19
N TYR A 139 -33.60 27.51 -16.95
CA TYR A 139 -34.95 27.47 -16.42
C TYR A 139 -35.82 28.59 -17.02
N LYS A 140 -37.02 28.25 -17.48
CA LYS A 140 -38.02 29.21 -17.97
C LYS A 140 -39.22 29.22 -17.05
N ARG A 141 -39.48 30.36 -16.41
CA ARG A 141 -40.58 30.54 -15.45
C ARG A 141 -41.92 30.25 -16.12
N GLY A 142 -42.73 29.36 -15.53
CA GLY A 142 -44.03 28.95 -16.06
C GLY A 142 -44.00 27.68 -16.92
N ILE A 143 -42.83 27.11 -17.19
CA ILE A 143 -42.67 25.82 -17.87
C ILE A 143 -42.09 24.82 -16.85
N PRO A 144 -42.68 23.61 -16.69
CA PRO A 144 -42.11 22.56 -15.85
C PRO A 144 -40.72 22.16 -16.34
N TYR A 145 -39.81 21.88 -15.40
CA TYR A 145 -38.41 21.53 -15.65
C TYR A 145 -38.10 20.15 -15.10
#